data_AF-A0AAN1XCE8-F1
#
_entry.id   AF-A0AAN1XCE8-F1
#
_cell.length_a   1.000
_cell.length_b   1.000
_cell.length_c   1.000
_cell.angle_alpha   90.00
_cell.angle_beta   90.00
_cell.angle_gamma   90.00
#
_symmetry.space_group_name_H-M   'P 1'
#
loop_
_entity.id
_entity.type
_entity.pdbx_description
1 polymer ?
#
loop_
_entity_poly.entity_id
_entity_poly.type
_entity_poly.pdbx_seq_one_letter_code
_entity_poly.pdbx_strand_id
1 'polypeptide(L)' 'MVEILIFVVAAISGLFITGYAIHMLVGGLVSTDTEFQLIALVCFVVACGIAYMAWDVIKRRRIQRP' A
#
# COMPACT_ATOMS: atom_id res chain seq x y z
N MET A 1 12.17 -2.20 17.32
CA MET A 1 10.70 -2.35 17.39
C MET A 1 9.96 -1.11 16.90
N VAL A 2 10.32 0.10 17.37
CA VAL A 2 9.72 1.37 16.90
C VAL A 2 9.72 1.51 15.37
N GLU A 3 10.77 1.06 14.70
CA GLU A 3 10.89 1.10 13.24
C GLU A 3 9.78 0.33 12.50
N ILE A 4 9.33 -0.81 13.06
CA ILE A 4 8.21 -1.58 12.49
C ILE A 4 6.91 -0.80 12.64
N LEU A 5 6.71 -0.10 13.76
CA LEU A 5 5.53 0.75 13.94
C LEU A 5 5.51 1.89 12.92
N ILE A 6 6.66 2.52 12.65
CA ILE A 6 6.78 3.56 11.62
C ILE A 6 6.41 3.00 10.25
N PHE A 7 6.91 1.80 9.89
CA PHE A 7 6.56 1.17 8.61
C PHE A 7 5.08 0.81 8.50
N VAL A 8 4.46 0.31 9.57
CA VAL A 8 3.03 0.01 9.58
C VAL A 8 2.20 1.28 9.40
N VAL A 9 2.53 2.35 10.13
CA VAL A 9 1.83 3.64 9.99
C VAL A 9 1.99 4.18 8.57
N ALA A 10 3.21 4.19 8.04
CA ALA A 10 3.46 4.65 6.67
C ALA A 10 2.72 3.81 5.62
N ALA A 11 2.66 2.48 5.79
CA ALA A 11 1.94 1.59 4.89
C ALA A 11 0.43 1.88 4.90
N ILE A 12 -0.16 2.02 6.08
CA ILE A 12 -1.59 2.35 6.23
C ILE A 12 -1.87 3.72 5.61
N SER A 13 -1.11 4.75 5.98
CA SER A 13 -1.27 6.09 5.41
C SER A 13 -1.15 6.08 3.88
N GLY A 14 -0.17 5.37 3.34
CA GLY A 14 0.01 5.22 1.89
C GLY A 14 -1.17 4.55 1.20
N LEU A 15 -1.76 3.52 1.81
CA LEU A 15 -2.96 2.85 1.26
C LEU A 15 -4.17 3.79 1.24
N PHE A 16 -4.41 4.53 2.31
CA PHE A 16 -5.50 5.50 2.39
C PHE A 16 -5.33 6.65 1.40
N ILE A 17 -4.12 7.22 1.31
CA ILE A 17 -3.81 8.28 0.34
C ILE A 17 -4.02 7.77 -1.09
N THR A 18 -3.57 6.54 -1.39
CA THR A 18 -3.75 5.95 -2.72
C THR A 18 -5.23 5.76 -3.05
N GLY A 19 -6.01 5.16 -2.14
CA GLY A 19 -7.44 4.96 -2.36
C GLY A 19 -8.18 6.28 -2.58
N TYR A 20 -7.87 7.30 -1.77
CA TYR A 20 -8.43 8.63 -1.93
C TYR A 20 -8.00 9.30 -3.24
N ALA A 21 -6.75 9.12 -3.67
CA ALA A 21 -6.26 9.64 -4.95
C ALA A 21 -7.02 9.03 -6.14
N ILE A 22 -7.31 7.73 -6.10
CA ILE A 22 -8.14 7.07 -7.12
C ILE A 22 -9.57 7.61 -7.07
N HIS A 23 -10.16 7.76 -5.88
CA HIS A 23 -11.48 8.39 -5.72
C HIS A 23 -11.52 9.81 -6.30
N MET A 24 -10.50 10.65 -6.08
CA MET A 24 -10.44 11.97 -6.70
C MET A 24 -10.20 11.92 -8.22
N LEU A 25 -9.45 10.94 -8.70
CA LEU A 25 -9.09 10.80 -10.11
C LEU A 25 -10.27 10.34 -10.98
N VAL A 26 -11.05 9.37 -10.49
CA VAL A 26 -12.14 8.74 -11.25
C VAL A 26 -13.52 8.98 -10.65
N GLY A 27 -13.62 9.65 -9.49
CA GLY A 27 -14.88 9.92 -8.82
C GLY A 27 -15.85 10.70 -9.72
N GLY A 28 -17.03 10.14 -9.91
CA GLY A 28 -18.06 10.72 -10.79
C GLY A 28 -17.80 10.59 -12.30
N LEU A 29 -16.65 10.05 -12.72
CA LEU A 29 -16.36 9.71 -14.13
C LEU A 29 -16.82 8.29 -14.49
N VAL A 30 -17.11 7.47 -13.49
CA VAL A 30 -17.45 6.05 -13.63
C VAL A 30 -18.56 5.67 -12.63
N SER A 31 -19.29 4.59 -12.91
CA SER A 31 -20.26 4.00 -11.98
C SER A 31 -19.62 3.67 -10.63
N THR A 32 -20.36 3.84 -9.54
CA THR A 32 -19.91 3.59 -8.16
C THR A 32 -19.30 2.18 -7.99
N ASP A 33 -19.90 1.14 -8.58
CA ASP A 33 -19.38 -0.23 -8.46
C ASP A 33 -17.97 -0.37 -9.07
N THR A 34 -17.79 0.14 -10.29
CA THR A 34 -16.50 0.11 -10.99
C THR A 34 -15.46 0.98 -10.27
N GLU A 35 -15.87 2.11 -9.68
CA GLU A 35 -14.99 2.95 -8.88
C GLU A 35 -14.42 2.18 -7.67
N PHE A 36 -15.29 1.50 -6.91
CA PHE A 36 -14.87 0.67 -5.78
C PHE A 36 -13.97 -0.49 -6.20
N GLN A 37 -14.27 -1.16 -7.32
CA GLN A 37 -13.42 -2.22 -7.87
C GLN A 37 -12.04 -1.70 -8.24
N LEU A 38 -11.95 -0.51 -8.84
CA LEU A 38 -10.69 0.11 -9.23
C LEU A 38 -9.86 0.49 -8.00
N ILE A 39 -10.48 1.12 -7.00
CA ILE A 39 -9.83 1.44 -5.72
C ILE A 39 -9.31 0.16 -5.06
N ALA A 40 -10.13 -0.88 -4.96
CA ALA A 40 -9.74 -2.14 -4.34
C ALA A 40 -8.57 -2.80 -5.07
N LEU A 41 -8.62 -2.84 -6.41
CA LEU A 41 -7.55 -3.39 -7.25
C LEU A 41 -6.24 -2.64 -7.06
N VAL A 42 -6.26 -1.31 -7.12
CA VAL A 42 -5.07 -0.48 -6.97
C VAL A 42 -4.49 -0.60 -5.56
N CYS A 43 -5.34 -0.51 -4.52
CA CYS A 43 -4.91 -0.71 -3.14
C CYS A 43 -4.32 -2.10 -2.90
N PHE A 44 -4.85 -3.15 -3.54
CA PHE A 44 -4.30 -4.50 -3.47
C PHE A 44 -2.90 -4.58 -4.09
N VAL A 45 -2.70 -3.99 -5.28
CA VAL A 45 -1.38 -3.94 -5.92
C VAL A 45 -0.36 -3.20 -5.06
N VAL A 46 -0.75 -2.05 -4.48
CA VAL A 46 0.13 -1.29 -3.57
C VAL A 46 0.45 -2.10 -2.31
N ALA A 47 -0.54 -2.78 -1.71
CA ALA A 47 -0.31 -3.65 -0.55
C ALA A 47 0.67 -4.78 -0.86
N CYS A 48 0.57 -5.42 -2.03
CA CYS A 48 1.53 -6.42 -2.49
C CYS A 48 2.93 -5.84 -2.64
N GLY A 49 3.06 -4.64 -3.22
CA GLY A 49 4.34 -3.93 -3.33
C GLY A 49 4.97 -3.64 -1.98
N ILE A 50 4.20 -3.13 -1.02
CA ILE A 50 4.65 -2.88 0.36
C ILE A 50 5.08 -4.19 1.04
N ALA A 51 4.31 -5.27 0.89
CA ALA A 51 4.64 -6.58 1.45
C ALA A 51 5.95 -7.14 0.88
N TYR A 52 6.17 -6.98 -0.43
CA TYR A 52 7.42 -7.36 -1.09
C TYR A 52 8.60 -6.53 -0.57
N MET A 53 8.45 -5.21 -0.43
CA MET A 53 9.49 -4.34 0.12
C MET A 53 9.81 -4.70 1.58
N ALA A 54 8.79 -4.96 2.40
CA ALA A 54 8.96 -5.38 3.79
C ALA A 54 9.73 -6.71 3.87
N TRP A 55 9.39 -7.68 3.01
CA TRP A 55 10.11 -8.94 2.89
C TRP A 55 11.58 -8.73 2.48
N ASP A 56 11.84 -7.90 1.47
CA ASP A 56 13.19 -7.60 1.00
C ASP A 56 14.05 -6.98 2.11
N VAL A 57 13.51 -6.03 2.88
CA VAL A 57 14.18 -5.43 4.04
C VAL A 57 14.53 -6.49 5.10
N ILE A 58 13.59 -7.38 5.43
CA ILE A 58 13.82 -8.45 6.41
C ILE A 58 14.90 -9.42 5.90
N LYS A 59 14.83 -9.80 4.62
CA LYS A 59 15.80 -10.71 3.99
C LYS A 59 17.21 -10.12 4.01
N ARG A 60 17.38 -8.85 3.62
CA ARG A 60 18.68 -8.16 3.60
C ARG A 60 19.27 -8.03 5.01
N ARG A 61 18.44 -7.73 6.01
CA ARG A 61 18.88 -7.67 7.42
C ARG A 61 19.35 -9.02 7.97
N ARG A 62 18.79 -10.14 7.49
CA ARG A 62 19.27 -11.48 7.84
C ARG A 62 20.63 -11.81 7.22
N ILE A 63 20.89 -11.33 6.01
CA ILE A 63 22.15 -11.58 5.28
C ILE A 63 23.32 -10.74 5.85
N GLN A 64 23.04 -9.56 6.41
CA GLN A 64 24.05 -8.64 6.94
C GLN A 64 24.38 -8.82 8.43
N ARG A 65 23.81 -9.82 9.12
CA ARG A 65 24.27 -10.17 10.48
C ARG A 65 25.56 -11.01 10.35
N PRO A 66 26.71 -10.57 10.90
CA PRO A 66 27.93 -11.37 10.94
C PRO A 66 27.75 -12.62 11.81
#